data_AF-A0A7Y0G4R1-F1
#
_entry.id   AF-A0A7Y0G4R1-F1
#
_cell.length_a   1.000
_cell.length_b   1.000
_cell.length_c   1.000
_cell.angle_alpha   90.00
_cell.angle_beta   90.00
_cell.angle_gamma   90.00
#
_symmetry.space_group_name_H-M   'P 1'
#
loop_
_entity.id
_entity.type
_entity.pdbx_description
1 polymer ?
#
loop_
_entity_poly.entity_id
_entity_poly.type
_entity_poly.pdbx_seq_one_letter_code
_entity_poly.pdbx_strand_id
1 'polypeptide(L)'
;MQTTLDPVALDQGQVLLSRLPDTFSNILRTAQLEPQAEGGVAVSYEIAGVGKRQVSATSPNEAIRQALVDLASFLTSTAELRATVRMNASETNPPSSERSLSKTRQQTLGATLPLSLKKHLNSIASSEATSFADVCRRFVVFGFEDFVARSLYASSTSLFETLRQELHEWHDSNTEQVMIRLDPGHAVRFRSTAKEYEKSVSELAVLCAAHGLAMQKLLAALEPRVSSCKGAAIRNLVSKLELQPVATPLVSSILVGNVRAPRKLLSRLAGAFEAPESLLSTLFRGSFDRRLVPAFKAKAGKPMLSTAPTTWTAAVKSLNLPADDAKALLDFGV
;
A
#
# COMPACT_ATOMS: atom_id res chain seq x y z
N MET A 1 30.37 -8.92 0.19
CA MET A 1 29.79 -10.27 0.29
C MET A 1 28.49 -10.27 -0.47
N GLN A 2 28.39 -11.10 -1.51
CA GLN A 2 27.22 -11.21 -2.39
C GLN A 2 26.06 -11.78 -1.56
N THR A 3 25.00 -10.99 -1.37
CA THR A 3 23.73 -11.45 -0.82
C THR A 3 23.04 -12.32 -1.86
N THR A 4 23.31 -13.63 -1.80
CA THR A 4 22.58 -14.63 -2.58
C THR A 4 21.12 -14.61 -2.17
N LEU A 5 20.25 -14.22 -3.11
CA LEU A 5 18.80 -14.29 -2.96
C LEU A 5 18.36 -15.71 -2.62
N ASP A 6 17.42 -15.82 -1.68
CA ASP A 6 16.81 -17.10 -1.31
C ASP A 6 16.08 -17.68 -2.54
N PRO A 7 16.53 -18.81 -3.10
CA PRO A 7 15.92 -19.42 -4.27
C PRO A 7 14.45 -19.81 -4.02
N VAL A 8 14.10 -20.14 -2.76
CA VAL A 8 12.73 -20.50 -2.39
C VAL A 8 11.79 -19.28 -2.49
N ALA A 9 12.27 -18.09 -2.12
CA ALA A 9 11.51 -16.86 -2.25
C ALA A 9 11.29 -16.47 -3.71
N LEU A 10 12.26 -16.75 -4.57
CA LEU A 10 12.21 -16.45 -6.00
C LEU A 10 11.23 -17.39 -6.72
N ASP A 11 11.27 -18.69 -6.41
CA ASP A 11 10.31 -19.69 -6.93
C ASP A 11 8.88 -19.39 -6.47
N GLN A 12 8.68 -19.02 -5.20
CA GLN A 12 7.37 -18.60 -4.71
C GLN A 12 6.87 -17.34 -5.42
N GLY A 13 7.74 -16.37 -5.66
CA GLY A 13 7.40 -15.18 -6.47
C GLY A 13 7.01 -15.55 -7.90
N GLN A 14 7.71 -16.50 -8.51
CA GLN A 14 7.42 -16.95 -9.87
C GLN A 14 6.07 -17.68 -9.95
N VAL A 15 5.73 -18.47 -8.93
CA VAL A 15 4.40 -19.07 -8.79
C VAL A 15 3.33 -18.00 -8.59
N LEU A 16 3.59 -16.94 -7.81
CA LEU A 16 2.64 -15.83 -7.64
C LEU A 16 2.38 -15.08 -8.95
N LEU A 17 3.40 -14.85 -9.79
CA LEU A 17 3.23 -14.28 -11.13
C LEU A 17 2.28 -15.11 -11.99
N SER A 18 2.40 -16.45 -11.94
CA SER A 18 1.55 -17.37 -12.70
C SER A 18 0.09 -17.41 -12.22
N ARG A 19 -0.16 -16.92 -11.00
CA ARG A 19 -1.50 -16.86 -10.37
C ARG A 19 -2.13 -15.47 -10.47
N LEU A 20 -1.47 -14.53 -11.14
CA LEU A 20 -2.02 -13.18 -11.30
C LEU A 20 -3.27 -13.19 -12.18
N PRO A 21 -4.25 -12.31 -11.92
CA PRO A 21 -5.53 -12.29 -12.63
C PRO A 21 -5.41 -12.08 -14.14
N ASP A 22 -6.39 -12.60 -14.89
CA ASP A 22 -6.40 -12.65 -16.36
C ASP A 22 -6.22 -11.29 -17.05
N THR A 23 -6.64 -10.20 -16.39
CA THR A 23 -6.51 -8.82 -16.88
C THR A 23 -5.06 -8.40 -17.17
N PHE A 24 -4.10 -8.96 -16.41
CA PHE A 24 -2.66 -8.72 -16.59
C PHE A 24 -1.94 -9.93 -17.18
N SER A 25 -2.57 -11.11 -17.15
CA SER A 25 -1.98 -12.39 -17.54
C SER A 25 -1.41 -12.41 -18.96
N ASN A 26 -2.01 -11.71 -19.92
CA ASN A 26 -1.52 -11.70 -21.29
C ASN A 26 -0.23 -10.89 -21.46
N ILE A 27 -0.03 -9.86 -20.63
CA ILE A 27 1.15 -8.98 -20.67
C ILE A 27 2.24 -9.50 -19.71
N LEU A 28 1.84 -10.07 -18.57
CA LEU A 28 2.76 -10.64 -17.59
C LEU A 28 3.01 -12.14 -17.81
N ARG A 29 2.51 -12.74 -18.90
CA ARG A 29 2.83 -14.13 -19.26
C ARG A 29 4.31 -14.35 -19.51
N THR A 30 4.98 -13.32 -20.02
CA THR A 30 6.42 -13.30 -20.23
C THR A 30 7.19 -12.78 -19.01
N ALA A 31 6.50 -12.52 -17.88
CA ALA A 31 7.12 -11.97 -16.70
C ALA A 31 8.06 -12.99 -16.04
N GLN A 32 9.33 -12.61 -15.90
CA GLN A 32 10.35 -13.40 -15.23
C GLN A 32 10.96 -12.61 -14.07
N LEU A 33 11.14 -13.28 -12.94
CA LEU A 33 11.92 -12.76 -11.83
C LEU A 33 13.40 -13.07 -12.06
N GLU A 34 14.21 -12.03 -12.14
CA GLU A 34 15.66 -12.13 -12.32
C GLU A 34 16.35 -11.61 -11.03
N PRO A 35 17.28 -12.37 -10.44
CA PRO A 35 18.09 -11.88 -9.32
C PRO A 35 19.08 -10.79 -9.78
N GLN A 36 19.22 -9.71 -9.00
CA GLN A 36 20.19 -8.64 -9.24
C GLN A 36 21.38 -8.69 -8.28
N ALA A 37 22.53 -8.17 -8.74
CA ALA A 37 23.82 -8.21 -8.06
C ALA A 37 23.83 -7.58 -6.65
N GLU A 38 22.90 -6.67 -6.33
CA GLU A 38 22.80 -6.00 -5.03
C GLU A 38 21.81 -6.68 -4.05
N GLY A 39 21.39 -7.93 -4.32
CA GLY A 39 20.41 -8.64 -3.50
C GLY A 39 18.96 -8.18 -3.74
N GLY A 40 18.72 -7.42 -4.81
CA GLY A 40 17.39 -7.07 -5.29
C GLY A 40 16.86 -8.07 -6.30
N VAL A 41 15.55 -8.10 -6.49
CA VAL A 41 14.87 -8.90 -7.49
C VAL A 41 14.26 -7.97 -8.52
N ALA A 42 14.46 -8.26 -9.80
CA ALA A 42 13.82 -7.54 -10.87
C ALA A 42 12.74 -8.40 -11.50
N VAL A 43 11.57 -7.82 -11.78
CA VAL A 43 10.58 -8.43 -12.66
C VAL A 43 10.77 -7.83 -14.04
N SER A 44 11.08 -8.67 -15.01
CA SER A 44 11.18 -8.30 -16.42
C SER A 44 9.96 -8.86 -17.17
N TYR A 45 9.29 -8.03 -17.97
CA TYR A 45 8.08 -8.42 -18.71
C TYR A 45 7.99 -7.66 -20.02
N GLU A 46 7.28 -8.22 -20.99
CA GLU A 46 7.19 -7.64 -22.32
C GLU A 46 5.79 -7.12 -22.62
N ILE A 47 5.73 -5.88 -23.11
CA ILE A 47 4.49 -5.29 -23.59
C ILE A 47 4.53 -5.27 -25.12
N ALA A 48 3.56 -5.94 -25.75
CA ALA A 48 3.43 -5.99 -27.20
C ALA A 48 3.40 -4.57 -27.80
N GLY A 49 4.33 -4.29 -28.71
CA GLY A 49 4.47 -2.99 -29.40
C GLY A 49 5.24 -1.91 -28.64
N VAL A 50 5.77 -2.20 -27.43
CA VAL A 50 6.54 -1.26 -26.60
C VAL A 50 7.93 -1.81 -26.27
N GLY A 51 8.03 -3.14 -26.09
CA GLY A 51 9.26 -3.85 -25.79
C GLY A 51 9.37 -4.30 -24.33
N LYS A 52 10.55 -4.80 -23.96
CA LYS A 52 10.87 -5.34 -22.63
C LYS A 52 10.95 -4.20 -21.61
N ARG A 53 10.23 -4.35 -20.49
CA ARG A 53 10.29 -3.48 -19.32
C ARG A 53 10.84 -4.26 -18.13
N GLN A 54 11.42 -3.54 -17.19
CA GLN A 54 12.01 -4.13 -15.99
C GLN A 54 11.82 -3.21 -14.80
N VAL A 55 11.45 -3.78 -13.66
CA VAL A 55 11.33 -3.06 -12.39
C VAL A 55 12.01 -3.84 -11.30
N SER A 56 12.90 -3.16 -10.57
CA SER A 56 13.67 -3.75 -9.48
C SER A 56 13.07 -3.40 -8.12
N ALA A 57 13.08 -4.36 -7.21
CA ALA A 57 12.76 -4.15 -5.81
C ALA A 57 13.63 -5.05 -4.91
N THR A 58 13.48 -4.89 -3.60
CA THR A 58 14.26 -5.68 -2.61
C THR A 58 13.64 -7.04 -2.30
N SER A 59 12.49 -7.38 -2.89
CA SER A 59 11.85 -8.69 -2.72
C SER A 59 11.02 -9.05 -3.95
N PRO A 60 10.78 -10.35 -4.21
CA PRO A 60 9.93 -10.80 -5.32
C PRO A 60 8.54 -10.17 -5.29
N ASN A 61 7.88 -10.13 -4.13
CA ASN A 61 6.52 -9.57 -4.00
C ASN A 61 6.47 -8.07 -4.28
N GLU A 62 7.45 -7.30 -3.82
CA GLU A 62 7.52 -5.88 -4.11
C GLU A 62 7.84 -5.65 -5.60
N ALA A 63 8.69 -6.48 -6.21
CA ALA A 63 9.01 -6.38 -7.62
C ALA A 63 7.77 -6.67 -8.48
N ILE A 64 6.96 -7.66 -8.10
CA ILE A 64 5.67 -7.97 -8.73
C ILE A 64 4.69 -6.80 -8.54
N ARG A 65 4.58 -6.27 -7.32
CA ARG A 65 3.71 -5.11 -7.03
C ARG A 65 4.11 -3.90 -7.87
N GLN A 66 5.41 -3.64 -7.99
CA GLN A 66 5.94 -2.51 -8.74
C GLN A 66 5.74 -2.70 -10.25
N ALA A 67 5.86 -3.94 -10.76
CA ALA A 67 5.49 -4.31 -12.13
C ALA A 67 4.01 -4.08 -12.41
N LEU A 68 3.11 -4.45 -11.48
CA LEU A 68 1.68 -4.18 -11.60
C LEU A 68 1.38 -2.67 -11.60
N VAL A 69 2.08 -1.89 -10.78
CA VAL A 69 1.94 -0.42 -10.75
C VAL A 69 2.45 0.23 -12.03
N ASP A 70 3.62 -0.18 -12.53
CA ASP A 70 4.18 0.32 -13.79
C ASP A 70 3.27 -0.03 -14.97
N LEU A 71 2.80 -1.28 -15.05
CA LEU A 71 1.89 -1.74 -16.08
C LEU A 71 0.54 -0.99 -16.02
N ALA A 72 -0.03 -0.79 -14.83
CA ALA A 72 -1.25 0.00 -14.67
C ALA A 72 -1.06 1.46 -15.10
N SER A 73 0.10 2.05 -14.79
CA SER A 73 0.45 3.41 -15.21
C SER A 73 0.55 3.48 -16.74
N PHE A 74 1.21 2.51 -17.36
CA PHE A 74 1.34 2.41 -18.81
C PHE A 74 -0.02 2.25 -19.52
N LEU A 75 -0.88 1.36 -19.03
CA LEU A 75 -2.23 1.16 -19.57
C LEU A 75 -3.09 2.42 -19.41
N THR A 76 -2.88 3.18 -18.34
CA THR A 76 -3.56 4.46 -18.12
C THR A 76 -3.07 5.52 -19.10
N SER A 77 -1.76 5.68 -19.28
CA SER A 77 -1.19 6.65 -20.24
C SER A 77 -1.55 6.33 -21.69
N THR A 78 -1.60 5.06 -22.08
CA THR A 78 -2.02 4.66 -23.44
C THR A 78 -3.52 4.85 -23.67
N ALA A 79 -4.36 4.64 -22.65
CA ALA A 79 -5.79 4.97 -22.73
C ALA A 79 -6.01 6.49 -22.87
N GLU A 80 -5.24 7.31 -22.16
CA GLU A 80 -5.25 8.76 -22.28
C GLU A 80 -4.79 9.24 -23.67
N LEU A 81 -3.73 8.65 -24.21
CA LEU A 81 -3.24 8.91 -25.59
C LEU A 81 -4.27 8.52 -26.66
N ARG A 82 -4.99 7.40 -26.48
CA ARG A 82 -6.08 7.02 -27.40
C ARG A 82 -7.28 7.96 -27.29
N ALA A 83 -7.55 8.50 -26.11
CA ALA A 83 -8.61 9.49 -25.92
C ALA A 83 -8.25 10.85 -26.53
N THR A 84 -6.99 11.31 -26.45
CA THR A 84 -6.53 12.55 -27.08
C THR A 84 -6.44 12.43 -28.61
N VAL A 85 -6.00 11.28 -29.15
CA VAL A 85 -6.02 11.03 -30.60
C VAL A 85 -7.46 10.98 -31.15
N ARG A 86 -8.43 10.49 -30.38
CA ARG A 86 -9.85 10.55 -30.75
C ARG A 86 -10.43 11.97 -30.71
N MET A 87 -9.94 12.83 -29.82
CA MET A 87 -10.41 14.23 -29.75
C MET A 87 -9.74 15.12 -30.81
N ASN A 88 -8.49 14.85 -31.19
CA ASN A 88 -7.78 15.63 -32.22
C ASN A 88 -8.17 15.28 -33.67
N ALA A 89 -9.04 14.29 -33.87
CA ALA A 89 -9.64 14.01 -35.19
C ALA A 89 -10.84 14.93 -35.51
N SER A 90 -11.24 15.78 -34.57
CA SER A 90 -12.24 16.82 -34.77
C SER A 90 -11.67 18.13 -34.20
N GLU A 91 -11.67 19.19 -35.01
CA GLU A 91 -11.32 20.58 -34.66
C GLU A 91 -9.85 21.00 -34.90
N THR A 92 -9.66 21.59 -36.09
CA THR A 92 -8.65 22.61 -36.39
C THR A 92 -8.81 23.85 -35.50
N ASN A 93 -7.80 24.19 -34.69
CA ASN A 93 -7.28 25.54 -34.44
C ASN A 93 -6.08 25.54 -33.45
N PRO A 94 -5.15 26.52 -33.52
CA PRO A 94 -3.83 26.44 -32.89
C PRO A 94 -3.83 26.77 -31.37
N PRO A 95 -2.82 26.30 -30.61
CA PRO A 95 -2.85 26.33 -29.15
C PRO A 95 -2.35 27.67 -28.58
N SER A 96 -3.23 28.40 -27.88
CA SER A 96 -2.82 29.45 -26.95
C SER A 96 -2.30 28.84 -25.66
N SER A 97 -1.07 29.19 -25.32
CA SER A 97 -0.33 28.78 -24.14
C SER A 97 -0.95 29.34 -22.86
N GLU A 98 -1.49 28.47 -22.00
CA GLU A 98 -1.56 28.71 -20.56
C GLU A 98 -1.57 27.34 -19.86
N ARG A 99 -0.37 26.91 -19.43
CA ARG A 99 -0.16 25.72 -18.60
C ARG A 99 -0.74 25.98 -17.21
N SER A 100 -2.06 25.82 -17.09
CA SER A 100 -2.68 25.52 -15.81
C SER A 100 -2.18 24.14 -15.37
N LEU A 101 -1.58 24.07 -14.18
CA LEU A 101 -1.22 22.81 -13.51
C LEU A 101 -2.50 21.99 -13.34
N SER A 102 -2.78 21.11 -14.30
CA SER A 102 -4.01 20.34 -14.35
C SER A 102 -4.08 19.44 -13.13
N LYS A 103 -5.05 19.71 -12.24
CA LYS A 103 -5.48 18.73 -11.23
C LYS A 103 -5.70 17.41 -11.95
N THR A 104 -4.99 16.35 -11.56
CA THR A 104 -5.15 15.02 -12.14
C THR A 104 -6.63 14.67 -12.16
N ARG A 105 -7.17 14.34 -13.34
CA ARG A 105 -8.61 14.16 -13.54
C ARG A 105 -9.09 12.95 -12.75
N GLN A 106 -9.73 13.17 -11.62
CA GLN A 106 -10.35 12.09 -10.84
C GLN A 106 -11.50 11.45 -11.62
N GLN A 107 -11.68 10.15 -11.44
CA GLN A 107 -12.74 9.37 -12.05
C GLN A 107 -13.83 9.06 -11.03
N THR A 108 -15.08 9.18 -11.45
CA THR A 108 -16.23 9.01 -10.57
C THR A 108 -16.79 7.60 -10.65
N LEU A 109 -17.03 6.99 -9.49
CA LEU A 109 -17.73 5.72 -9.31
C LEU A 109 -19.06 6.02 -8.62
N GLY A 110 -20.17 5.51 -9.17
CA GLY A 110 -21.46 5.53 -8.48
C GLY A 110 -21.53 4.39 -7.47
N ALA A 111 -21.94 4.70 -6.24
CA ALA A 111 -22.17 3.70 -5.21
C ALA A 111 -23.45 4.00 -4.43
N THR A 112 -24.13 2.96 -3.98
CA THR A 112 -25.29 3.07 -3.10
C THR A 112 -24.86 2.74 -1.67
N LEU A 113 -24.97 3.71 -0.76
CA LEU A 113 -24.60 3.53 0.66
C LEU A 113 -25.85 3.44 1.54
N PRO A 114 -25.84 2.62 2.62
CA PRO A 114 -26.78 2.76 3.71
C PRO A 114 -26.77 4.19 4.29
N LEU A 115 -27.94 4.71 4.64
CA LEU A 115 -28.06 6.09 5.11
C LEU A 115 -27.31 6.30 6.44
N SER A 116 -27.33 5.31 7.33
CA SER A 116 -26.54 5.28 8.58
C SER A 116 -25.03 5.45 8.33
N LEU A 117 -24.48 4.70 7.38
CA LEU A 117 -23.07 4.78 6.96
C LEU A 117 -22.75 6.17 6.38
N LYS A 118 -23.62 6.69 5.51
CA LYS A 118 -23.46 8.04 4.94
C LYS A 118 -23.47 9.11 6.03
N LYS A 119 -24.41 9.06 6.97
CA LYS A 119 -24.49 9.99 8.12
C LYS A 119 -23.22 9.94 8.97
N HIS A 120 -22.69 8.75 9.22
CA HIS A 120 -21.45 8.59 9.98
C HIS A 120 -20.24 9.21 9.25
N LEU A 121 -20.09 8.92 7.95
CA LEU A 121 -19.04 9.53 7.13
C LEU A 121 -19.15 11.06 7.07
N ASN A 122 -20.37 11.61 7.03
CA ASN A 122 -20.62 13.05 7.13
C ASN A 122 -20.19 13.61 8.50
N SER A 123 -20.49 12.91 9.59
CA SER A 123 -20.05 13.30 10.94
C SER A 123 -18.52 13.36 11.04
N ILE A 124 -17.81 12.40 10.44
CA ILE A 124 -16.35 12.41 10.38
C ILE A 124 -15.86 13.62 9.57
N ALA A 125 -16.45 13.86 8.40
CA ALA A 125 -16.10 15.01 7.55
C ALA A 125 -16.27 16.34 8.31
N SER A 126 -17.39 16.52 9.02
CA SER A 126 -17.61 17.69 9.87
C SER A 126 -16.58 17.80 11.00
N SER A 127 -16.25 16.69 11.67
CA SER A 127 -15.27 16.68 12.77
C SER A 127 -13.84 16.98 12.32
N GLU A 128 -13.47 16.59 11.10
CA GLU A 128 -12.13 16.80 10.52
C GLU A 128 -12.04 18.11 9.71
N ALA A 129 -13.13 18.88 9.63
CA ALA A 129 -13.26 20.05 8.76
C ALA A 129 -12.92 19.75 7.28
N THR A 130 -13.34 18.58 6.78
CA THR A 130 -13.13 18.13 5.40
C THR A 130 -14.45 17.84 4.69
N SER A 131 -14.42 17.51 3.40
CA SER A 131 -15.63 17.17 2.65
C SER A 131 -15.99 15.69 2.77
N PHE A 132 -17.29 15.37 2.68
CA PHE A 132 -17.77 13.99 2.59
C PHE A 132 -17.06 13.20 1.48
N ALA A 133 -16.83 13.84 0.32
CA ALA A 133 -16.16 13.20 -0.81
C ALA A 133 -14.72 12.79 -0.48
N ASP A 134 -13.99 13.61 0.29
CA ASP A 134 -12.62 13.31 0.71
C ASP A 134 -12.58 12.17 1.72
N VAL A 135 -13.47 12.20 2.72
CA VAL A 135 -13.60 11.13 3.72
C VAL A 135 -14.01 9.81 3.08
N CYS A 136 -15.01 9.84 2.20
CA CYS A 136 -15.48 8.65 1.49
C CYS A 136 -14.38 8.07 0.59
N ARG A 137 -13.67 8.91 -0.19
CA ARG A 137 -12.51 8.50 -0.98
C ARG A 137 -11.45 7.83 -0.10
N ARG A 138 -11.10 8.46 1.03
CA ARG A 138 -10.08 7.97 1.96
C ARG A 138 -10.41 6.56 2.46
N PHE A 139 -11.62 6.33 2.97
CA PHE A 139 -12.00 5.02 3.50
C PHE A 139 -12.16 3.96 2.43
N VAL A 140 -12.70 4.29 1.25
CA VAL A 140 -12.79 3.36 0.13
C VAL A 140 -11.41 2.91 -0.32
N VAL A 141 -10.47 3.85 -0.51
CA VAL A 141 -9.09 3.50 -0.90
C VAL A 141 -8.41 2.70 0.21
N PHE A 142 -8.59 3.09 1.47
CA PHE A 142 -7.97 2.40 2.59
C PHE A 142 -8.43 0.94 2.70
N GLY A 143 -9.74 0.71 2.67
CA GLY A 143 -10.29 -0.65 2.68
C GLY A 143 -9.96 -1.45 1.41
N PHE A 144 -9.88 -0.78 0.25
CA PHE A 144 -9.52 -1.45 -1.00
C PHE A 144 -8.09 -1.95 -1.03
N GLU A 145 -7.12 -1.17 -0.55
CA GLU A 145 -5.72 -1.61 -0.53
C GLU A 145 -5.51 -2.79 0.42
N ASP A 146 -6.18 -2.82 1.57
CA ASP A 146 -6.12 -3.98 2.47
C ASP A 146 -6.84 -5.20 1.87
N PHE A 147 -7.98 -5.01 1.20
CA PHE A 147 -8.64 -6.08 0.44
C PHE A 147 -7.69 -6.71 -0.59
N VAL A 148 -7.01 -5.89 -1.41
CA VAL A 148 -6.05 -6.38 -2.39
C VAL A 148 -4.91 -7.14 -1.70
N ALA A 149 -4.38 -6.61 -0.60
CA ALA A 149 -3.30 -7.27 0.14
C ALA A 149 -3.73 -8.65 0.69
N ARG A 150 -4.93 -8.76 1.26
CA ARG A 150 -5.44 -10.03 1.80
C ARG A 150 -5.86 -11.01 0.70
N SER A 151 -6.27 -10.54 -0.47
CA SER A 151 -6.65 -11.39 -1.61
C SER A 151 -5.55 -12.33 -2.09
N LEU A 152 -4.29 -12.00 -1.79
CA LEU A 152 -3.14 -12.84 -2.13
C LEU A 152 -3.06 -14.13 -1.29
N TYR A 153 -3.69 -14.18 -0.11
CA TYR A 153 -3.52 -15.27 0.85
C TYR A 153 -4.83 -15.79 1.46
N ALA A 154 -5.93 -15.04 1.37
CA ALA A 154 -7.24 -15.44 1.87
C ALA A 154 -8.16 -15.87 0.73
N SER A 155 -9.07 -16.81 1.01
CA SER A 155 -10.09 -17.21 0.03
C SER A 155 -11.05 -16.05 -0.25
N SER A 156 -11.53 -15.94 -1.48
CA SER A 156 -12.50 -14.92 -1.88
C SER A 156 -13.76 -14.97 -1.01
N THR A 157 -14.27 -16.17 -0.73
CA THR A 157 -15.45 -16.39 0.13
C THR A 157 -15.24 -15.80 1.52
N SER A 158 -14.15 -16.18 2.21
CA SER A 158 -13.85 -15.67 3.56
C SER A 158 -13.63 -14.15 3.59
N LEU A 159 -13.05 -13.59 2.52
CA LEU A 159 -12.85 -12.14 2.42
C LEU A 159 -14.17 -11.41 2.32
N PHE A 160 -15.04 -11.82 1.40
CA PHE A 160 -16.33 -11.17 1.22
C PHE A 160 -17.29 -11.40 2.39
N GLU A 161 -17.19 -12.53 3.11
CA GLU A 161 -17.93 -12.72 4.36
C GLU A 161 -17.52 -11.69 5.42
N THR A 162 -16.22 -11.49 5.62
CA THR A 162 -15.69 -10.48 6.54
C THR A 162 -16.20 -9.08 6.18
N LEU A 163 -16.06 -8.68 4.91
CA LEU A 163 -16.50 -7.37 4.44
C LEU A 163 -18.02 -7.17 4.59
N ARG A 164 -18.81 -8.22 4.34
CA ARG A 164 -20.27 -8.16 4.53
C ARG A 164 -20.64 -8.04 5.99
N GLN A 165 -19.94 -8.74 6.88
CA GLN A 165 -20.17 -8.63 8.32
C GLN A 165 -19.91 -7.21 8.82
N GLU A 166 -18.82 -6.58 8.39
CA GLU A 166 -18.52 -5.19 8.73
C GLU A 166 -19.53 -4.21 8.13
N LEU A 167 -20.01 -4.46 6.90
CA LEU A 167 -21.09 -3.67 6.30
C LEU A 167 -22.42 -3.87 7.04
N HIS A 168 -22.67 -5.05 7.60
CA HIS A 168 -23.89 -5.35 8.33
C HIS A 168 -24.05 -4.51 9.61
N GLU A 169 -22.95 -4.04 10.22
CA GLU A 169 -23.00 -3.05 11.31
C GLU A 169 -23.74 -1.76 10.91
N TRP A 170 -23.82 -1.49 9.60
CA TRP A 170 -24.43 -0.28 9.04
C TRP A 170 -25.76 -0.57 8.35
N HIS A 171 -26.38 -1.72 8.60
CA HIS A 171 -27.62 -2.09 7.93
C HIS A 171 -28.72 -1.05 8.20
N ASP A 172 -29.28 -0.50 7.14
CA ASP A 172 -30.39 0.44 7.15
C ASP A 172 -31.31 0.07 5.99
N SER A 173 -32.62 0.09 6.22
CA SER A 173 -33.63 -0.07 5.18
C SER A 173 -33.51 1.01 4.09
N ASN A 174 -32.97 2.19 4.44
CA ASN A 174 -32.80 3.30 3.52
C ASN A 174 -31.39 3.36 2.97
N THR A 175 -31.28 3.57 1.66
CA THR A 175 -30.00 3.75 0.96
C THR A 175 -30.02 5.00 0.10
N GLU A 176 -28.83 5.52 -0.21
CA GLU A 176 -28.68 6.70 -1.05
C GLU A 176 -27.52 6.53 -2.03
N GLN A 177 -27.70 7.04 -3.25
CA GLN A 177 -26.64 7.07 -4.25
C GLN A 177 -25.64 8.19 -3.94
N VAL A 178 -24.36 7.85 -4.02
CA VAL A 178 -23.25 8.77 -3.85
C VAL A 178 -22.23 8.60 -4.98
N MET A 179 -21.49 9.68 -5.23
CA MET A 179 -20.45 9.72 -6.25
C MET A 179 -19.08 9.75 -5.60
N ILE A 180 -18.35 8.64 -5.71
CA ILE A 180 -17.02 8.46 -5.12
C ILE A 180 -15.99 8.80 -6.19
N ARG A 181 -15.18 9.84 -5.96
CA ARG A 181 -14.14 10.26 -6.91
C ARG A 181 -12.83 9.63 -6.50
N LEU A 182 -12.25 8.77 -7.35
CA LEU A 182 -10.94 8.16 -7.13
C LEU A 182 -9.92 8.66 -8.15
N ASP A 183 -8.64 8.57 -7.82
CA ASP A 183 -7.57 8.81 -8.80
C ASP A 183 -7.64 7.75 -9.92
N PRO A 184 -7.26 8.07 -11.17
CA PRO A 184 -7.39 7.17 -12.31
C PRO A 184 -6.85 5.75 -12.07
N GLY A 185 -5.66 5.64 -11.48
CA GLY A 185 -5.03 4.34 -11.19
C GLY A 185 -5.84 3.51 -10.20
N HIS A 186 -6.35 4.12 -9.13
CA HIS A 186 -7.23 3.46 -8.17
C HIS A 186 -8.56 3.08 -8.82
N ALA A 187 -9.18 3.98 -9.60
CA ALA A 187 -10.45 3.71 -10.26
C ALA A 187 -10.38 2.53 -11.25
N VAL A 188 -9.29 2.41 -12.02
CA VAL A 188 -9.07 1.30 -12.95
C VAL A 188 -8.87 -0.01 -12.19
N ARG A 189 -8.00 -0.04 -11.16
CA ARG A 189 -7.80 -1.22 -10.31
C ARG A 189 -9.10 -1.65 -9.65
N PHE A 190 -9.86 -0.70 -9.13
CA PHE A 190 -11.13 -0.94 -8.45
C PHE A 190 -12.15 -1.60 -9.38
N ARG A 191 -12.35 -1.05 -10.59
CA ARG A 191 -13.30 -1.63 -11.57
C ARG A 191 -12.86 -3.00 -12.07
N SER A 192 -11.56 -3.20 -12.28
CA SER A 192 -11.02 -4.49 -12.70
C SER A 192 -11.25 -5.55 -11.63
N THR A 193 -10.99 -5.19 -10.37
CA THR A 193 -11.22 -6.06 -9.20
C THR A 193 -12.69 -6.38 -9.02
N ALA A 194 -13.59 -5.40 -9.15
CA ALA A 194 -15.03 -5.64 -9.09
C ALA A 194 -15.46 -6.67 -10.15
N LYS A 195 -14.99 -6.51 -11.40
CA LYS A 195 -15.25 -7.46 -12.48
C LYS A 195 -14.71 -8.86 -12.20
N GLU A 196 -13.48 -8.95 -11.68
CA GLU A 196 -12.80 -10.22 -11.36
C GLU A 196 -13.59 -11.05 -10.36
N TYR A 197 -14.15 -10.42 -9.33
CA TYR A 197 -14.93 -11.10 -8.30
C TYR A 197 -16.44 -11.11 -8.59
N GLU A 198 -16.84 -10.83 -9.84
CA GLU A 198 -18.24 -10.79 -10.29
C GLU A 198 -19.13 -9.87 -9.42
N LYS A 199 -18.54 -8.77 -8.93
CA LYS A 199 -19.21 -7.77 -8.11
C LYS A 199 -19.50 -6.51 -8.89
N SER A 200 -20.57 -5.82 -8.50
CA SER A 200 -20.77 -4.46 -9.00
C SER A 200 -19.75 -3.51 -8.37
N VAL A 201 -19.38 -2.46 -9.10
CA VAL A 201 -18.49 -1.39 -8.59
C VAL A 201 -19.09 -0.74 -7.34
N SER A 202 -20.42 -0.57 -7.34
CA SER A 202 -21.16 -0.04 -6.18
C SER A 202 -21.03 -0.96 -4.96
N GLU A 203 -21.25 -2.27 -5.13
CA GLU A 203 -21.15 -3.26 -4.06
C GLU A 203 -19.74 -3.30 -3.47
N LEU A 204 -18.70 -3.36 -4.31
CA LEU A 204 -17.32 -3.34 -3.83
C LEU A 204 -17.00 -2.02 -3.12
N ALA A 205 -17.49 -0.88 -3.62
CA ALA A 205 -17.23 0.44 -3.03
C ALA A 205 -17.81 0.58 -1.63
N VAL A 206 -19.05 0.12 -1.42
CA VAL A 206 -19.68 0.17 -0.09
C VAL A 206 -19.01 -0.79 0.89
N LEU A 207 -18.63 -1.99 0.45
CA LEU A 207 -17.88 -2.96 1.26
C LEU A 207 -16.52 -2.38 1.68
N CYS A 208 -15.75 -1.81 0.75
CA CYS A 208 -14.46 -1.20 1.06
C CYS A 208 -14.60 0.04 1.97
N ALA A 209 -15.67 0.83 1.82
CA ALA A 209 -15.92 1.98 2.71
C ALA A 209 -16.17 1.53 4.16
N ALA A 210 -17.03 0.53 4.36
CA ALA A 210 -17.31 -0.03 5.69
C ALA A 210 -16.05 -0.69 6.29
N HIS A 211 -15.31 -1.44 5.49
CA HIS A 211 -14.05 -2.06 5.90
C HIS A 211 -13.01 -1.02 6.30
N GLY A 212 -12.84 0.05 5.51
CA GLY A 212 -11.94 1.15 5.84
C GLY A 212 -12.25 1.79 7.19
N LEU A 213 -13.54 1.92 7.55
CA LEU A 213 -13.96 2.38 8.88
C LEU A 213 -13.64 1.36 9.98
N ALA A 214 -13.92 0.08 9.75
CA ALA A 214 -13.58 -0.98 10.70
C ALA A 214 -12.07 -1.01 10.98
N MET A 215 -11.25 -0.95 9.93
CA MET A 215 -9.81 -0.84 10.03
C MET A 215 -9.37 0.43 10.77
N GLN A 216 -10.03 1.57 10.56
CA GLN A 216 -9.72 2.80 11.29
C GLN A 216 -10.01 2.68 12.78
N LYS A 217 -11.11 2.01 13.18
CA LYS A 217 -11.38 1.71 14.60
C LYS A 217 -10.26 0.84 15.20
N LEU A 218 -9.82 -0.19 14.46
CA LEU A 218 -8.73 -1.05 14.89
C LEU A 218 -7.40 -0.29 14.99
N LEU A 219 -7.08 0.60 14.04
CA LEU A 219 -5.91 1.48 14.11
C LEU A 219 -5.95 2.39 15.34
N ALA A 220 -7.10 3.03 15.59
CA ALA A 220 -7.27 3.93 16.74
C ALA A 220 -7.10 3.19 18.08
N ALA A 221 -7.52 1.93 18.18
CA ALA A 221 -7.30 1.09 19.34
C ALA A 221 -5.83 0.61 19.47
N LEU A 222 -5.13 0.46 18.35
CA LEU A 222 -3.75 -0.02 18.29
C LEU A 222 -2.71 1.08 18.56
N GLU A 223 -2.96 2.31 18.10
CA GLU A 223 -2.10 3.49 18.32
C GLU A 223 -1.63 3.68 19.78
N PRO A 224 -2.51 3.64 20.81
CA PRO A 224 -2.09 3.80 22.20
C PRO A 224 -1.27 2.61 22.71
N ARG A 225 -1.57 1.38 22.25
CA ARG A 225 -0.83 0.17 22.63
C ARG A 225 0.59 0.19 22.08
N VAL A 226 0.77 0.64 20.84
CA VAL A 226 2.11 0.83 20.26
C VAL A 226 2.84 1.97 20.95
N SER A 227 2.13 3.04 21.29
CA SER A 227 2.72 4.21 21.95
C SER A 227 3.19 3.91 23.38
N SER A 228 2.51 3.02 24.11
CA SER A 228 2.94 2.61 25.46
C SER A 228 4.24 1.81 25.48
N CYS A 229 4.64 1.23 24.35
CA CYS A 229 5.93 0.54 24.19
C CYS A 229 7.08 1.46 23.77
N LYS A 230 6.84 2.76 23.54
CA LYS A 230 7.90 3.72 23.19
C LYS A 230 8.70 4.13 24.44
N GLY A 231 9.88 4.69 24.24
CA GLY A 231 10.75 5.15 25.33
C GLY A 231 11.33 3.99 26.14
N ALA A 232 11.29 4.07 27.47
CA ALA A 232 11.91 3.05 28.34
C ALA A 232 11.24 1.66 28.22
N ALA A 233 9.94 1.61 27.91
CA ALA A 233 9.17 0.38 27.78
C ALA A 233 9.56 -0.48 26.56
N ILE A 234 10.33 0.09 25.62
CA ILE A 234 10.81 -0.61 24.42
C ILE A 234 11.61 -1.86 24.77
N ARG A 235 12.33 -1.85 25.90
CA ARG A 235 13.17 -2.97 26.34
C ARG A 235 12.32 -4.21 26.63
N ASN A 236 11.14 -4.02 27.23
CA ASN A 236 10.20 -5.11 27.50
C ASN A 236 9.66 -5.71 26.20
N LEU A 237 9.39 -4.86 25.21
CA LEU A 237 8.96 -5.31 23.89
C LEU A 237 10.08 -6.07 23.18
N VAL A 238 11.31 -5.57 23.19
CA VAL A 238 12.49 -6.25 22.61
C VAL A 238 12.67 -7.65 23.20
N SER A 239 12.57 -7.77 24.53
CA SER A 239 12.60 -9.07 25.21
C SER A 239 11.44 -9.98 24.80
N LYS A 240 10.21 -9.45 24.69
CA LYS A 240 9.02 -10.20 24.23
C LYS A 240 9.16 -10.68 22.77
N LEU A 241 9.90 -9.94 21.96
CA LEU A 241 10.20 -10.29 20.56
C LEU A 241 11.38 -11.25 20.44
N GLU A 242 11.95 -11.73 21.55
CA GLU A 242 13.14 -12.60 21.62
C GLU A 242 14.33 -12.02 20.83
N LEU A 243 14.51 -10.70 20.92
CA LEU A 243 15.63 -10.00 20.31
C LEU A 243 16.67 -9.63 21.34
N GLN A 244 17.92 -9.53 20.91
CA GLN A 244 19.00 -9.03 21.76
C GLN A 244 18.77 -7.55 22.12
N PRO A 245 19.22 -7.08 23.31
CA PRO A 245 19.05 -5.69 23.75
C PRO A 245 19.58 -4.64 22.76
N VAL A 246 20.62 -4.99 22.00
CA VAL A 246 21.21 -4.16 20.95
C VAL A 246 20.23 -3.81 19.81
N ALA A 247 19.15 -4.58 19.65
CA ALA A 247 18.08 -4.31 18.68
C ALA A 247 17.12 -3.17 19.11
N THR A 248 17.20 -2.71 20.36
CA THR A 248 16.33 -1.65 20.91
C THR A 248 16.16 -0.42 20.00
N PRO A 249 17.23 0.23 19.50
CA PRO A 249 17.09 1.38 18.60
C PRO A 249 16.40 1.03 17.28
N LEU A 250 16.55 -0.20 16.77
CA LEU A 250 15.90 -0.64 15.54
C LEU A 250 14.40 -0.84 15.75
N VAL A 251 14.01 -1.54 16.81
CA VAL A 251 12.60 -1.76 17.15
C VAL A 251 11.92 -0.41 17.41
N SER A 252 12.57 0.49 18.15
CA SER A 252 12.08 1.86 18.36
C SER A 252 11.87 2.60 17.03
N SER A 253 12.83 2.49 16.11
CA SER A 253 12.74 3.13 14.79
C SER A 253 11.63 2.54 13.91
N ILE A 254 11.33 1.24 14.05
CA ILE A 254 10.17 0.60 13.40
C ILE A 254 8.86 1.16 13.95
N LEU A 255 8.72 1.27 15.28
CA LEU A 255 7.47 1.76 15.89
C LEU A 255 7.15 3.21 15.52
N VAL A 256 8.16 3.99 15.13
CA VAL A 256 8.00 5.38 14.65
C VAL A 256 7.88 5.44 13.11
N GLY A 257 8.07 4.31 12.42
CA GLY A 257 7.93 4.21 10.96
C GLY A 257 9.18 4.54 10.15
N ASN A 258 10.30 4.87 10.81
CA ASN A 258 11.54 5.25 10.13
C ASN A 258 12.26 4.06 9.48
N VAL A 259 12.07 2.85 10.01
CA VAL A 259 12.66 1.62 9.49
C VAL A 259 11.55 0.67 9.09
N ARG A 260 11.65 0.08 7.89
CA ARG A 260 10.74 -0.97 7.45
C ARG A 260 11.02 -2.24 8.25
N ALA A 261 9.99 -2.77 8.92
CA ALA A 261 10.10 -4.03 9.64
C ALA A 261 10.33 -5.19 8.64
N PRO A 262 11.32 -6.07 8.87
CA PRO A 262 11.45 -7.31 8.11
C PRO A 262 10.29 -8.25 8.45
N ARG A 263 9.96 -9.17 7.54
CA ARG A 263 8.74 -10.00 7.63
C ARG A 263 8.66 -10.80 8.93
N LYS A 264 9.75 -11.45 9.34
CA LYS A 264 9.84 -12.20 10.60
C LYS A 264 9.54 -11.31 11.81
N LEU A 265 10.11 -10.10 11.84
CA LEU A 265 9.87 -9.16 12.92
C LEU A 265 8.45 -8.62 12.93
N LEU A 266 7.90 -8.31 11.75
CA LEU A 266 6.54 -7.84 11.59
C LEU A 266 5.54 -8.89 12.11
N SER A 267 5.78 -10.17 11.84
CA SER A 267 4.98 -11.28 12.36
C SER A 267 5.05 -11.40 13.89
N ARG A 268 6.25 -11.25 14.47
CA ARG A 268 6.40 -11.22 15.93
C ARG A 268 5.72 -10.00 16.57
N LEU A 269 5.81 -8.83 15.92
CA LEU A 269 5.11 -7.63 16.36
C LEU A 269 3.60 -7.80 16.28
N ALA A 270 3.09 -8.45 15.21
CA ALA A 270 1.69 -8.81 15.06
C ALA A 270 1.20 -9.69 16.21
N GLY A 271 1.97 -10.72 16.59
CA GLY A 271 1.67 -11.52 17.78
C GLY A 271 1.75 -10.71 19.08
N ALA A 272 2.78 -9.86 19.24
CA ALA A 272 2.97 -9.08 20.46
C ALA A 272 1.87 -8.04 20.70
N PHE A 273 1.33 -7.47 19.63
CA PHE A 273 0.24 -6.49 19.63
C PHE A 273 -1.12 -7.10 19.29
N GLU A 274 -1.24 -8.41 19.12
CA GLU A 274 -2.49 -9.10 18.77
C GLU A 274 -3.23 -8.38 17.62
N ALA A 275 -2.49 -8.03 16.58
CA ALA A 275 -2.98 -7.20 15.47
C ALA A 275 -2.50 -7.77 14.13
N PRO A 276 -3.29 -7.65 13.05
CA PRO A 276 -2.85 -8.09 11.72
C PRO A 276 -1.57 -7.37 11.25
N GLU A 277 -0.69 -8.10 10.55
CA GLU A 277 0.55 -7.53 9.99
C GLU A 277 0.27 -6.35 9.04
N SER A 278 -0.81 -6.40 8.27
CA SER A 278 -1.23 -5.31 7.36
C SER A 278 -1.63 -4.05 8.13
N LEU A 279 -2.27 -4.22 9.29
CA LEU A 279 -2.69 -3.12 10.16
C LEU A 279 -1.47 -2.45 10.81
N LEU A 280 -0.52 -3.23 11.31
CA LEU A 280 0.75 -2.70 11.85
C LEU A 280 1.57 -1.99 10.77
N SER A 281 1.67 -2.57 9.58
CA SER A 281 2.35 -1.95 8.43
C SER A 281 1.75 -0.59 8.09
N THR A 282 0.41 -0.51 8.09
CA THR A 282 -0.31 0.75 7.87
C THR A 282 -0.01 1.75 8.98
N LEU A 283 -0.04 1.33 10.24
CA LEU A 283 0.24 2.18 11.38
C LEU A 283 1.66 2.77 11.34
N PHE A 284 2.66 1.94 11.06
CA PHE A 284 4.05 2.39 10.98
C PHE A 284 4.26 3.33 9.79
N ARG A 285 3.65 3.05 8.64
CA ARG A 285 3.68 3.97 7.49
C ARG A 285 3.00 5.30 7.82
N GLY A 286 1.84 5.27 8.46
CA GLY A 286 1.16 6.49 8.90
C GLY A 286 1.99 7.30 9.90
N SER A 287 2.74 6.62 10.78
CA SER A 287 3.67 7.25 11.72
C SER A 287 4.84 7.93 10.99
N PHE A 288 5.38 7.28 9.95
CA PHE A 288 6.37 7.89 9.07
C PHE A 288 5.80 9.13 8.39
N ASP A 289 4.65 9.03 7.74
CA ASP A 289 4.06 10.13 6.96
C ASP A 289 3.68 11.35 7.83
N ARG A 290 3.29 11.11 9.11
CA ARG A 290 2.98 12.16 10.09
C ARG A 290 4.20 12.72 10.82
N ARG A 291 5.42 12.24 10.53
CA ARG A 291 6.63 12.71 11.23
C ARG A 291 6.80 14.21 11.01
N LEU A 292 7.06 14.93 12.10
CA LEU A 292 7.37 16.34 12.03
C LEU A 292 8.70 16.51 11.28
N VAL A 293 8.62 17.05 10.07
CA VAL A 293 9.81 17.48 9.33
C VAL A 293 10.34 18.75 10.01
N PRO A 294 11.59 18.76 10.50
CA PRO A 294 12.14 19.97 11.11
C PRO A 294 12.16 21.11 10.09
N ALA A 295 11.65 22.28 10.47
CA ALA A 295 11.70 23.48 9.64
C ALA A 295 13.15 24.02 9.62
N PHE A 296 13.92 23.67 8.60
CA PHE A 296 15.29 24.15 8.46
C PHE A 296 15.32 25.57 7.87
N LYS A 297 15.74 26.55 8.67
CA LYS A 297 16.11 27.90 8.22
C LYS A 297 17.62 27.94 7.93
N ALA A 298 18.09 27.41 6.79
CA ALA A 298 19.47 27.61 6.37
C ALA A 298 19.64 27.62 4.84
N LYS A 299 20.41 28.60 4.35
CA LYS A 299 20.69 28.85 2.92
C LYS A 299 21.85 28.01 2.35
N ALA A 300 22.46 27.11 3.12
CA ALA A 300 23.56 26.25 2.65
C ALA A 300 23.44 24.85 3.29
N GLY A 301 23.41 23.81 2.45
CA GLY A 301 23.33 22.41 2.87
C GLY A 301 21.93 21.96 3.25
N LYS A 302 21.05 21.72 2.27
CA LYS A 302 19.72 21.13 2.52
C LYS A 302 19.92 19.69 3.03
N PRO A 303 19.46 19.31 4.23
CA PRO A 303 19.41 17.91 4.60
C PRO A 303 18.46 17.20 3.63
N MET A 304 18.93 16.13 2.97
CA MET A 304 18.07 15.28 2.16
C MET A 304 17.13 14.55 3.13
N LEU A 305 15.88 15.00 3.19
CA LEU A 305 14.83 14.31 3.91
C LEU A 305 14.53 13.01 3.17
N SER A 306 14.68 11.87 3.85
CA SER A 306 14.31 10.59 3.26
C SER A 306 12.83 10.62 2.90
N THR A 307 12.50 10.27 1.66
CA THR A 307 11.11 10.19 1.18
C THR A 307 10.48 8.81 1.44
N ALA A 308 11.27 7.84 1.90
CA ALA A 308 10.84 6.48 2.21
C ALA A 308 11.47 5.97 3.52
N PRO A 309 10.83 5.02 4.21
CA PRO A 309 11.45 4.34 5.36
C PRO A 309 12.74 3.64 4.95
N THR A 310 13.74 3.67 5.84
CA THR A 310 15.02 2.98 5.66
C THR A 310 14.80 1.47 5.70
N THR A 311 15.54 0.71 4.87
CA THR A 311 15.48 -0.75 4.92
C THR A 311 16.11 -1.28 6.22
N TRP A 312 15.66 -2.45 6.68
CA TRP A 312 16.23 -3.10 7.87
C TRP A 312 17.76 -3.25 7.75
N THR A 313 18.25 -3.74 6.61
CA THR A 313 19.67 -3.94 6.33
C THR A 313 20.48 -2.64 6.44
N ALA A 314 19.97 -1.54 5.89
CA ALA A 314 20.63 -0.23 5.97
C ALA A 314 20.62 0.30 7.41
N ALA A 315 19.52 0.10 8.13
CA ALA A 315 19.41 0.50 9.53
C ALA A 315 20.39 -0.27 10.43
N VAL A 316 20.51 -1.59 10.27
CA VAL A 316 21.46 -2.41 11.04
C VAL A 316 22.90 -1.96 10.77
N LYS A 317 23.27 -1.75 9.49
CA LYS A 317 24.61 -1.26 9.12
C LYS A 317 24.92 0.12 9.71
N SER A 318 23.92 0.99 9.83
CA SER A 318 24.11 2.34 10.38
C SER A 318 24.42 2.38 11.88
N LEU A 319 24.14 1.29 12.61
CA LEU A 319 24.40 1.20 14.05
C LEU A 319 25.86 0.90 14.40
N ASN A 320 26.73 0.63 13.42
CA ASN A 320 28.16 0.32 13.63
C ASN A 320 28.40 -0.70 14.75
N LEU A 321 27.58 -1.76 14.76
CA LEU A 321 27.63 -2.81 15.76
C LEU A 321 28.83 -3.75 15.54
N PRO A 322 29.26 -4.49 16.59
CA PRO A 322 30.20 -5.59 16.44
C PRO A 322 29.74 -6.57 15.35
N ALA A 323 30.68 -7.20 14.66
CA ALA A 323 30.40 -8.04 13.49
C ALA A 323 29.40 -9.17 13.79
N ASP A 324 29.52 -9.79 14.96
CA ASP A 324 28.65 -10.90 15.38
C ASP A 324 27.21 -10.44 15.64
N ASP A 325 27.03 -9.30 16.33
CA ASP A 325 25.71 -8.72 16.62
C ASP A 325 25.04 -8.19 15.34
N ALA A 326 25.81 -7.54 14.46
CA ALA A 326 25.32 -7.08 13.17
C ALA A 326 24.88 -8.26 12.30
N LYS A 327 25.65 -9.34 12.27
CA LYS A 327 25.32 -10.56 11.52
C LYS A 327 24.04 -11.20 12.06
N ALA A 328 23.91 -11.37 13.37
CA ALA A 328 22.70 -11.93 13.98
C ALA A 328 21.43 -11.14 13.62
N LEU A 329 21.49 -9.80 13.62
CA LEU A 329 20.37 -8.95 13.24
C LEU A 329 20.10 -8.96 11.73
N LEU A 330 21.12 -9.06 10.89
CA LEU A 330 20.96 -9.18 9.45
C LEU A 330 20.33 -10.51 9.06
N ASP A 331 20.79 -11.63 9.63
CA ASP A 331 20.24 -12.98 9.42
C ASP A 331 18.77 -13.06 9.89
N PHE A 332 18.43 -12.30 10.93
CA PHE A 332 17.04 -12.17 11.39
C PHE A 332 16.14 -11.39 10.41
N GLY A 333 16.73 -10.47 9.64
CA GLY A 333 16.03 -9.61 8.68
C GLY A 333 15.74 -10.26 7.33
N VAL A 334 16.35 -11.41 7.04
CA VAL A 334 16.15 -12.24 5.85
C VAL A 334 14.93 -13.14 6.04
#